data_AF-A0A1L0BEN5-F1
#
_entry.id   AF-A0A1L0BEN5-F1
#
_cell.length_a   1.000
_cell.length_b   1.000
_cell.length_c   1.000
_cell.angle_alpha   90.00
_cell.angle_beta   90.00
_cell.angle_gamma   90.00
#
_symmetry.space_group_name_H-M   'P 1'
#
loop_
_entity.id
_entity.type
_entity.pdbx_description
1 polymer ?
#
loop_
_entity_poly.entity_id
_entity_poly.type
_entity_poly.pdbx_seq_one_letter_code
_entity_poly.pdbx_strand_id
1 'polypeptide(L)'
;MNEFHDSGELYTIRNQFYTNQHHKVASYSLDLFSPENQLKVLEFQVRSLVALAKDASQLIEEGRLLFPDNDDLFDVLQAWNDLMTFGTDDSTYFEDIEVANFELQAVLTALYTVKFQKDIDAAINLLVSYTNSSNNNLHELEPYLILVQLYLIKENFSEANKIYQSFRKFPDSARDSIIYQVLESWILSIKGESDNISNAYYFYDELLSSDFEDDPQGKFRILNVLFALTLQLNHFPEAKELLNQITALGYLGNGNADLLANQITFDYLTNGGANVGSLLKQLYATEPDHQLLVDLKDKNDKFNDIVAKYQLA
;
A
#
# COMPACT_ATOMS: atom_id res chain seq x y z
N MET A 1 10.66 32.23 8.99
CA MET A 1 9.52 32.61 9.84
C MET A 1 8.41 31.61 9.51
N ASN A 2 7.99 30.82 10.50
CA ASN A 2 7.01 29.71 10.48
C ASN A 2 7.19 28.63 9.40
N GLU A 3 8.20 27.77 9.60
CA GLU A 3 8.45 26.47 8.93
C GLU A 3 7.36 25.39 9.18
N PHE A 4 6.16 25.79 9.63
CA PHE A 4 5.03 24.90 9.91
C PHE A 4 3.85 25.11 8.94
N HIS A 5 4.06 25.86 7.86
CA HIS A 5 3.03 26.14 6.87
C HIS A 5 2.90 25.06 5.78
N ASP A 6 3.92 24.21 5.61
CA ASP A 6 3.96 23.14 4.60
C ASP A 6 2.99 21.99 4.87
N SER A 7 2.62 21.75 6.13
CA SER A 7 1.71 20.64 6.45
C SER A 7 0.27 20.93 6.00
N GLY A 8 -0.14 22.19 5.91
CA GLY A 8 -1.52 22.56 5.60
C GLY A 8 -1.88 22.39 4.12
N GLU A 9 -1.01 22.87 3.23
CA GLU A 9 -1.30 22.91 1.79
C GLU A 9 -1.27 21.51 1.16
N LEU A 10 -0.31 20.67 1.56
CA LEU A 10 -0.19 19.29 1.08
C LEU A 10 -1.08 18.29 1.84
N TYR A 11 -1.77 18.71 2.92
CA TYR A 11 -2.56 17.81 3.78
C TYR A 11 -3.56 16.99 2.97
N THR A 12 -4.41 17.66 2.19
CA THR A 12 -5.50 17.01 1.46
C THR A 12 -4.99 16.06 0.38
N ILE A 13 -4.03 16.50 -0.44
CA ILE A 13 -3.48 15.67 -1.52
C ILE A 13 -2.73 14.45 -0.97
N ARG A 14 -2.01 14.60 0.15
CA ARG A 14 -1.37 13.47 0.85
C ARG A 14 -2.41 12.47 1.34
N ASN A 15 -3.46 12.94 2.02
CA ASN A 15 -4.54 12.06 2.49
C ASN A 15 -5.17 11.30 1.33
N GLN A 16 -5.47 11.97 0.23
CA GLN A 16 -6.03 11.34 -0.96
C GLN A 16 -5.06 10.33 -1.59
N PHE A 17 -3.77 10.65 -1.69
CA PHE A 17 -2.77 9.74 -2.22
C PHE A 17 -2.69 8.44 -1.42
N TYR A 18 -2.51 8.54 -0.10
CA TYR A 18 -2.37 7.38 0.78
C TYR A 18 -3.69 6.63 1.04
N THR A 19 -4.83 7.20 0.63
CA THR A 19 -6.15 6.55 0.66
C THR A 19 -6.65 6.11 -0.72
N ASN A 20 -5.74 6.04 -1.70
CA ASN A 20 -5.99 5.52 -3.05
C ASN A 20 -7.00 6.35 -3.88
N GLN A 21 -7.19 7.64 -3.57
CA GLN A 21 -7.99 8.58 -4.36
C GLN A 21 -7.15 9.17 -5.52
N HIS A 22 -6.58 8.28 -6.35
CA HIS A 22 -5.60 8.65 -7.36
C HIS A 22 -6.18 9.50 -8.50
N HIS A 23 -7.48 9.40 -8.82
CA HIS A 23 -8.08 10.28 -9.83
C HIS A 23 -8.13 11.72 -9.33
N LYS A 24 -8.55 11.94 -8.08
CA LYS A 24 -8.51 13.25 -7.44
C LYS A 24 -7.11 13.81 -7.38
N VAL A 25 -6.13 13.02 -6.93
CA VAL A 25 -4.73 13.45 -6.88
C VAL A 25 -4.23 13.87 -8.26
N ALA A 26 -4.47 13.06 -9.30
CA ALA A 26 -4.07 13.38 -10.66
C ALA A 26 -4.75 14.66 -11.21
N SER A 27 -5.95 15.01 -10.72
CA SER A 27 -6.76 16.14 -11.23
C SER A 27 -6.38 17.52 -10.70
N TYR A 28 -5.49 17.62 -9.71
CA TYR A 28 -5.10 18.91 -9.14
C TYR A 28 -4.43 19.83 -10.16
N SER A 29 -4.72 21.13 -10.06
CA SER A 29 -3.93 22.16 -10.76
C SER A 29 -2.75 22.59 -9.88
N LEU A 30 -1.55 22.66 -10.46
CA LEU A 30 -0.34 23.12 -9.77
C LEU A 30 -0.46 24.57 -9.28
N ASP A 31 -1.25 25.40 -9.96
CA ASP A 31 -1.48 26.81 -9.58
C ASP A 31 -2.21 26.97 -8.24
N LEU A 32 -2.81 25.88 -7.71
CA LEU A 32 -3.42 25.86 -6.39
C LEU A 32 -2.39 25.71 -5.25
N PHE A 33 -1.13 25.45 -5.59
CA PHE A 33 -0.06 25.19 -4.65
C PHE A 33 1.04 26.24 -4.76
N SER A 34 1.64 26.56 -3.62
CA SER A 34 2.83 27.40 -3.54
C SER A 34 3.98 26.81 -4.36
N PRO A 35 4.86 27.66 -4.95
CA PRO A 35 5.97 27.19 -5.80
C PRO A 35 6.87 26.13 -5.14
N GLU A 36 7.03 26.21 -3.81
CA GLU A 36 7.83 25.29 -3.01
C GLU A 36 7.20 23.87 -2.93
N ASN A 37 5.87 23.77 -3.02
CA ASN A 37 5.13 22.51 -2.92
C ASN A 37 4.75 21.89 -4.27
N GLN A 38 4.83 22.64 -5.37
CA GLN A 38 4.43 22.18 -6.70
C GLN A 38 5.20 20.93 -7.16
N LEU A 39 6.50 20.82 -6.87
CA LEU A 39 7.29 19.64 -7.22
C LEU A 39 6.75 18.38 -6.52
N LYS A 40 6.39 18.47 -5.25
CA LYS A 40 5.84 17.33 -4.48
C LYS A 40 4.42 16.96 -4.95
N VAL A 41 3.64 17.94 -5.39
CA VAL A 41 2.33 17.69 -6.01
C VAL A 41 2.49 16.92 -7.31
N LEU A 42 3.43 17.35 -8.17
CA LEU A 42 3.71 16.69 -9.44
C LEU A 42 4.18 15.23 -9.20
N GLU A 43 5.04 15.01 -8.21
CA GLU A 43 5.42 13.66 -7.77
C GLU A 43 4.18 12.79 -7.46
N PHE A 44 3.25 13.29 -6.64
CA PHE A 44 2.02 12.55 -6.32
C PHE A 44 1.11 12.34 -7.54
N GLN A 45 1.03 13.30 -8.45
CA GLN A 45 0.25 13.19 -9.68
C GLN A 45 0.81 12.09 -10.60
N VAL A 46 2.12 12.11 -10.86
CA VAL A 46 2.78 11.09 -11.70
C VAL A 46 2.58 9.70 -11.09
N ARG A 47 2.86 9.54 -9.79
CA ARG A 47 2.67 8.26 -9.09
C ARG A 47 1.22 7.79 -9.10
N SER A 48 0.27 8.71 -9.03
CA SER A 48 -1.18 8.40 -9.13
C SER A 48 -1.58 7.97 -10.54
N LEU A 49 -1.05 8.61 -11.59
CA LEU A 49 -1.28 8.17 -12.98
C LEU A 49 -0.77 6.75 -13.18
N VAL A 50 0.44 6.44 -12.70
CA VAL A 50 1.00 5.09 -12.75
C VAL A 50 0.13 4.10 -11.95
N ALA A 51 -0.34 4.46 -10.75
CA ALA A 51 -1.25 3.61 -9.97
C ALA A 51 -2.59 3.33 -10.69
N LEU A 52 -3.03 4.24 -11.55
CA LEU A 52 -4.22 4.12 -12.40
C LEU A 52 -3.95 3.42 -13.74
N ALA A 53 -2.74 2.88 -13.95
CA ALA A 53 -2.31 2.31 -15.23
C ALA A 53 -2.42 3.29 -16.41
N LYS A 54 -2.18 4.58 -16.15
CA LYS A 54 -2.14 5.64 -17.16
C LYS A 54 -0.70 6.10 -17.37
N ASP A 55 -0.34 6.35 -18.62
CA ASP A 55 0.98 6.89 -18.98
C ASP A 55 1.14 8.31 -18.43
N ALA A 56 2.23 8.54 -17.70
CA ALA A 56 2.58 9.82 -17.10
C ALA A 56 3.67 10.58 -17.85
N SER A 57 4.18 10.06 -18.97
CA SER A 57 5.33 10.62 -19.70
C SER A 57 5.19 12.10 -20.03
N GLN A 58 4.02 12.54 -20.48
CA GLN A 58 3.78 13.96 -20.78
C GLN A 58 3.94 14.85 -19.53
N LEU A 59 3.38 14.44 -18.39
CA LEU A 59 3.45 15.20 -17.15
C LEU A 59 4.89 15.26 -16.61
N ILE A 60 5.66 14.18 -16.81
CA ILE A 60 7.08 14.12 -16.45
C ILE A 60 7.88 15.12 -17.29
N GLU A 61 7.69 15.13 -18.62
CA GLU A 61 8.38 16.06 -19.53
C GLU A 61 8.03 17.52 -19.23
N GLU A 62 6.75 17.83 -18.97
CA GLU A 62 6.33 19.16 -18.53
C GLU A 62 6.97 19.54 -17.19
N GLY A 63 7.07 18.58 -16.26
CA GLY A 63 7.74 18.76 -14.97
C GLY A 63 9.23 19.07 -15.11
N ARG A 64 9.96 18.40 -16.00
CA ARG A 64 11.38 18.69 -16.27
C ARG A 64 11.60 20.11 -16.77
N LEU A 65 10.67 20.64 -17.57
CA LEU A 65 10.72 22.03 -18.03
C LEU A 65 10.48 23.04 -16.91
N LEU A 66 9.59 22.71 -15.96
CA LEU A 66 9.25 23.57 -14.82
C LEU A 66 10.31 23.53 -13.71
N PHE A 67 10.94 22.37 -13.50
CA PHE A 67 11.88 22.11 -12.41
C PHE A 67 13.21 21.52 -12.94
N PRO A 68 13.97 22.26 -13.77
CA PRO A 68 15.15 21.74 -14.48
C PRO A 68 16.30 21.29 -13.55
N ASP A 69 16.32 21.73 -12.30
CA ASP A 69 17.34 21.33 -11.32
C ASP A 69 17.03 19.99 -10.61
N ASN A 70 15.96 19.29 -11.00
CA ASN A 70 15.47 18.07 -10.33
C ASN A 70 15.47 16.84 -11.26
N ASP A 71 16.40 16.78 -12.22
CA ASP A 71 16.48 15.70 -13.20
C ASP A 71 16.51 14.30 -12.56
N ASP A 72 17.26 14.11 -11.47
CA ASP A 72 17.34 12.84 -10.75
C ASP A 72 15.95 12.35 -10.28
N LEU A 73 15.09 13.28 -9.83
CA LEU A 73 13.72 12.95 -9.39
C LEU A 73 12.87 12.50 -10.58
N PHE A 74 12.97 13.20 -11.71
CA PHE A 74 12.22 12.85 -12.92
C PHE A 74 12.73 11.57 -13.58
N ASP A 75 14.01 11.25 -13.47
CA ASP A 75 14.59 9.98 -13.95
C ASP A 75 13.98 8.80 -13.18
N VAL A 76 13.86 8.92 -11.85
CA VAL A 76 13.17 7.93 -11.02
C VAL A 76 11.70 7.78 -11.44
N LEU A 77 10.99 8.89 -11.65
CA LEU A 77 9.59 8.89 -12.05
C LEU A 77 9.38 8.28 -13.43
N GLN A 78 10.24 8.61 -14.40
CA GLN A 78 10.21 8.06 -15.75
C GLN A 78 10.47 6.55 -15.70
N ALA A 79 11.51 6.12 -15.00
CA ALA A 79 11.80 4.70 -14.83
C ALA A 79 10.61 3.95 -14.20
N TRP A 80 9.93 4.53 -13.21
CA TRP A 80 8.75 3.92 -12.61
C TRP A 80 7.56 3.84 -13.57
N ASN A 81 7.34 4.87 -14.40
CA ASN A 81 6.32 4.87 -15.44
C ASN A 81 6.62 3.80 -16.52
N ASP A 82 7.88 3.72 -16.96
CA ASP A 82 8.35 2.81 -17.99
C ASP A 82 8.16 1.34 -17.61
N LEU A 83 8.28 0.99 -16.33
CA LEU A 83 8.01 -0.38 -15.84
C LEU A 83 6.60 -0.87 -16.17
N MET A 84 5.60 0.02 -16.29
CA MET A 84 4.26 -0.39 -16.72
C MET A 84 4.20 -0.74 -18.21
N THR A 85 4.99 -0.06 -19.03
CA THR A 85 4.93 -0.19 -20.49
C THR A 85 5.89 -1.28 -20.99
N PHE A 86 7.08 -1.35 -20.41
CA PHE A 86 8.18 -2.17 -20.91
C PHE A 86 8.58 -3.31 -19.96
N GLY A 87 8.06 -3.34 -18.73
CA GLY A 87 8.45 -4.35 -17.75
C GLY A 87 9.92 -4.24 -17.37
N THR A 88 10.60 -5.37 -17.22
CA THR A 88 12.00 -5.48 -16.75
C THR A 88 12.93 -6.06 -17.82
N ASP A 89 12.54 -6.00 -19.09
CA ASP A 89 13.24 -6.74 -20.15
C ASP A 89 14.62 -6.14 -20.50
N ASP A 90 14.89 -4.89 -20.11
CA ASP A 90 16.19 -4.21 -20.14
C ASP A 90 16.64 -3.84 -18.72
N SER A 91 17.95 -3.60 -18.52
CA SER A 91 18.47 -3.11 -17.23
C SER A 91 17.71 -1.85 -16.83
N THR A 92 17.02 -1.92 -15.68
CA THR A 92 16.20 -0.82 -15.22
C THR A 92 17.03 0.08 -14.31
N TYR A 93 16.69 1.36 -14.28
CA TYR A 93 17.28 2.36 -13.38
C TYR A 93 17.46 1.84 -11.93
N PHE A 94 16.51 1.05 -11.45
CA PHE A 94 16.47 0.57 -10.07
C PHE A 94 17.49 -0.52 -9.75
N GLU A 95 18.03 -1.23 -10.76
CA GLU A 95 19.01 -2.30 -10.54
C GLU A 95 20.36 -1.79 -10.08
N ASP A 96 20.70 -0.56 -10.45
CA ASP A 96 21.98 0.08 -10.12
C ASP A 96 21.95 0.81 -8.76
N ILE A 97 20.79 0.85 -8.08
CA ILE A 97 20.62 1.59 -6.83
C ILE A 97 20.95 0.72 -5.61
N GLU A 98 22.19 0.85 -5.12
CA GLU A 98 22.61 0.24 -3.84
C GLU A 98 22.29 1.13 -2.62
N VAL A 99 22.39 2.45 -2.80
CA VAL A 99 22.14 3.46 -1.76
C VAL A 99 21.25 4.55 -2.36
N ALA A 100 20.09 4.76 -1.75
CA ALA A 100 19.18 5.82 -2.17
C ALA A 100 19.63 7.19 -1.62
N ASN A 101 19.54 8.20 -2.47
CA ASN A 101 19.94 9.58 -2.20
C ASN A 101 18.80 10.44 -1.63
N PHE A 102 17.54 10.10 -1.93
CA PHE A 102 16.34 10.83 -1.50
C PHE A 102 15.13 9.90 -1.38
N GLU A 103 14.06 10.40 -0.72
CA GLU A 103 12.91 9.59 -0.28
C GLU A 103 12.27 8.80 -1.42
N LEU A 104 11.94 9.49 -2.53
CA LEU A 104 11.28 8.89 -3.67
C LEU A 104 12.11 7.76 -4.30
N GLN A 105 13.43 7.95 -4.42
CA GLN A 105 14.33 6.91 -4.93
C GLN A 105 14.33 5.70 -4.00
N ALA A 106 14.39 5.89 -2.68
CA ALA A 106 14.35 4.81 -1.71
C ALA A 106 13.03 4.01 -1.80
N VAL A 107 11.91 4.73 -1.83
CA VAL A 107 10.56 4.18 -1.90
C VAL A 107 10.36 3.37 -3.19
N LEU A 108 10.62 3.97 -4.35
CA LEU A 108 10.34 3.31 -5.63
C LEU A 108 11.31 2.16 -5.93
N THR A 109 12.57 2.28 -5.52
CA THR A 109 13.52 1.15 -5.60
C THR A 109 13.07 -0.01 -4.73
N ALA A 110 12.65 0.23 -3.49
CA ALA A 110 12.15 -0.84 -2.62
C ALA A 110 10.91 -1.52 -3.20
N LEU A 111 9.96 -0.75 -3.75
CA LEU A 111 8.78 -1.30 -4.44
C LEU A 111 9.17 -2.10 -5.68
N TYR A 112 10.15 -1.64 -6.46
CA TYR A 112 10.69 -2.37 -7.60
C TYR A 112 11.27 -3.72 -7.17
N THR A 113 12.17 -3.72 -6.19
CA THR A 113 12.83 -4.94 -5.67
C THR A 113 11.80 -5.97 -5.20
N VAL A 114 10.76 -5.54 -4.47
CA VAL A 114 9.69 -6.45 -4.01
C VAL A 114 8.86 -6.97 -5.18
N LYS A 115 8.41 -6.09 -6.08
CA LYS A 115 7.46 -6.46 -7.14
C LYS A 115 8.10 -7.33 -8.21
N PHE A 116 9.31 -6.98 -8.64
CA PHE A 116 9.96 -7.56 -9.82
C PHE A 116 11.08 -8.55 -9.47
N GLN A 117 11.89 -8.27 -8.45
CA GLN A 117 12.96 -9.20 -8.03
C GLN A 117 12.49 -10.21 -6.98
N LYS A 118 11.31 -10.00 -6.38
CA LYS A 118 10.74 -10.82 -5.28
C LYS A 118 11.66 -10.91 -4.06
N ASP A 119 12.52 -9.90 -3.86
CA ASP A 119 13.48 -9.86 -2.76
C ASP A 119 13.06 -8.84 -1.69
N ILE A 120 12.26 -9.32 -0.73
CA ILE A 120 11.79 -8.48 0.38
C ILE A 120 12.95 -8.09 1.31
N ASP A 121 13.96 -8.95 1.47
CA ASP A 121 15.05 -8.70 2.42
C ASP A 121 15.98 -7.61 1.89
N ALA A 122 16.26 -7.58 0.57
CA ALA A 122 16.99 -6.49 -0.07
C ALA A 122 16.25 -5.14 0.04
N ALA A 123 14.93 -5.13 -0.18
CA ALA A 123 14.12 -3.92 -0.03
C ALA A 123 14.13 -3.40 1.42
N ILE A 124 14.02 -4.29 2.42
CA ILE A 124 14.16 -3.92 3.83
C ILE A 124 15.55 -3.31 4.10
N ASN A 125 16.62 -3.96 3.62
CA ASN A 125 17.98 -3.48 3.85
C ASN A 125 18.20 -2.07 3.26
N LEU A 126 17.71 -1.82 2.05
CA LEU A 126 17.76 -0.51 1.40
C LEU A 126 17.07 0.57 2.25
N LEU A 127 15.83 0.32 2.68
CA LEU A 127 15.06 1.29 3.45
C LEU A 127 15.61 1.49 4.86
N VAL A 128 16.13 0.44 5.52
CA VAL A 128 16.84 0.57 6.80
C VAL A 128 18.09 1.42 6.66
N SER A 129 18.87 1.21 5.59
CA SER A 129 20.05 2.02 5.29
C SER A 129 19.68 3.49 5.08
N TYR A 130 18.64 3.75 4.30
CA TYR A 130 18.13 5.09 4.03
C TYR A 130 17.66 5.81 5.30
N THR A 131 16.79 5.18 6.08
CA THR A 131 16.20 5.76 7.30
C THR A 131 17.24 5.99 8.41
N ASN A 132 18.28 5.17 8.51
CA ASN A 132 19.38 5.37 9.46
C ASN A 132 20.37 6.47 9.02
N SER A 133 20.56 6.64 7.70
CA SER A 133 21.48 7.63 7.14
C SER A 133 20.85 9.02 7.08
N SER A 134 19.53 9.10 6.84
CA SER A 134 18.70 10.30 6.90
C SER A 134 18.44 10.73 8.36
N ASN A 135 19.51 10.92 9.13
CA ASN A 135 19.45 11.60 10.43
C ASN A 135 19.08 13.07 10.19
N ASN A 136 17.78 13.36 9.99
CA ASN A 136 17.07 14.60 10.35
C ASN A 136 15.83 14.90 9.49
N ASN A 137 15.47 14.13 8.45
CA ASN A 137 14.27 14.47 7.69
C ASN A 137 13.00 13.84 8.28
N LEU A 138 12.50 14.46 9.36
CA LEU A 138 11.24 14.11 10.02
C LEU A 138 10.00 14.27 9.12
N HIS A 139 10.18 14.74 7.88
CA HIS A 139 9.14 14.88 6.87
C HIS A 139 9.10 13.69 5.89
N GLU A 140 10.12 12.82 5.88
CA GLU A 140 10.21 11.64 5.01
C GLU A 140 9.67 10.40 5.73
N LEU A 141 8.35 10.29 5.79
CA LEU A 141 7.68 9.25 6.56
C LEU A 141 7.37 8.00 5.71
N GLU A 142 7.39 8.11 4.38
CA GLU A 142 7.00 7.02 3.49
C GLU A 142 7.92 5.79 3.56
N PRO A 143 9.27 5.92 3.69
CA PRO A 143 10.15 4.77 3.88
C PRO A 143 9.77 3.93 5.11
N TYR A 144 9.32 4.58 6.19
CA TYR A 144 8.89 3.88 7.39
C TYR A 144 7.56 3.13 7.19
N LEU A 145 6.64 3.69 6.41
CA LEU A 145 5.39 3.03 6.04
C LEU A 145 5.67 1.70 5.33
N ILE A 146 6.54 1.74 4.32
CA ILE A 146 6.92 0.56 3.54
C ILE A 146 7.69 -0.43 4.42
N LEU A 147 8.63 0.03 5.24
CA LEU A 147 9.35 -0.84 6.17
C LEU A 147 8.41 -1.61 7.10
N VAL A 148 7.43 -0.94 7.70
CA VAL A 148 6.43 -1.60 8.54
C VAL A 148 5.65 -2.63 7.73
N GLN A 149 5.19 -2.27 6.52
CA GLN A 149 4.49 -3.20 5.65
C GLN A 149 5.33 -4.46 5.35
N LEU A 150 6.59 -4.30 4.97
CA LEU A 150 7.49 -5.41 4.65
C LEU A 150 7.79 -6.30 5.86
N TYR A 151 8.01 -5.70 7.04
CA TYR A 151 8.17 -6.49 8.26
C TYR A 151 6.93 -7.28 8.62
N LEU A 152 5.73 -6.71 8.44
CA LEU A 152 4.47 -7.43 8.67
C LEU A 152 4.28 -8.58 7.67
N ILE A 153 4.63 -8.39 6.39
CA ILE A 153 4.62 -9.46 5.38
C ILE A 153 5.58 -10.59 5.74
N LYS A 154 6.74 -10.27 6.32
CA LYS A 154 7.73 -11.26 6.81
C LYS A 154 7.35 -11.87 8.17
N GLU A 155 6.13 -11.62 8.66
CA GLU A 155 5.65 -12.03 9.99
C GLU A 155 6.55 -11.53 11.15
N ASN A 156 7.35 -10.49 10.91
CA ASN A 156 8.27 -9.91 11.89
C ASN A 156 7.63 -8.73 12.61
N PHE A 157 6.60 -9.02 13.42
CA PHE A 157 5.88 -8.02 14.20
C PHE A 157 6.80 -7.25 15.17
N SER A 158 7.89 -7.88 15.64
CA SER A 158 8.81 -7.24 16.59
C SER A 158 9.48 -6.00 15.98
N GLU A 159 10.03 -6.12 14.77
CA GLU A 159 10.67 -4.98 14.08
C GLU A 159 9.64 -3.94 13.62
N ALA A 160 8.48 -4.37 13.11
CA ALA A 160 7.39 -3.47 12.77
C ALA A 160 6.95 -2.61 13.97
N ASN A 161 6.78 -3.24 15.14
CA ASN A 161 6.42 -2.53 16.36
C ASN A 161 7.56 -1.63 16.87
N LYS A 162 8.84 -1.99 16.70
CA LYS A 162 9.96 -1.09 17.05
C LYS A 162 9.91 0.21 16.26
N ILE A 163 9.62 0.15 14.96
CA ILE A 163 9.42 1.35 14.13
C ILE A 163 8.25 2.17 14.68
N TYR A 164 7.09 1.56 14.90
CA TYR A 164 5.93 2.24 15.48
C TYR A 164 6.23 2.91 16.85
N GLN A 165 6.95 2.22 17.74
CA GLN A 165 7.36 2.82 19.02
C GLN A 165 8.35 3.98 18.82
N SER A 166 9.18 3.94 17.76
CA SER A 166 10.12 5.01 17.44
C SER A 166 9.40 6.30 17.02
N PHE A 167 8.26 6.20 16.34
CA PHE A 167 7.40 7.34 15.98
C PHE A 167 6.90 8.13 17.19
N ARG A 168 6.84 7.52 18.39
CA ARG A 168 6.50 8.26 19.61
C ARG A 168 7.52 9.33 19.98
N LYS A 169 8.72 9.27 19.40
CA LYS A 169 9.78 10.27 19.56
C LYS A 169 9.73 11.36 18.49
N PHE A 170 8.88 11.21 17.47
CA PHE A 170 8.73 12.19 16.40
C PHE A 170 7.87 13.36 16.89
N PRO A 171 7.97 14.55 16.26
CA PRO A 171 7.09 15.67 16.56
C PRO A 171 5.62 15.32 16.37
N ASP A 172 4.74 16.06 17.04
CA ASP A 172 3.29 15.90 16.95
C ASP A 172 2.79 15.97 15.50
N SER A 173 3.38 16.84 14.68
CA SER A 173 3.06 16.98 13.26
C SER A 173 3.29 15.71 12.42
N ALA A 174 4.22 14.84 12.82
CA ALA A 174 4.42 13.56 12.15
C ALA A 174 3.32 12.54 12.51
N ARG A 175 2.74 12.66 13.70
CA ARG A 175 1.64 11.80 14.18
C ARG A 175 0.29 12.22 13.59
N ASP A 176 0.15 13.49 13.21
CA ASP A 176 -1.01 14.00 12.47
C ASP A 176 -0.99 13.61 10.98
N SER A 177 0.10 13.00 10.50
CA SER A 177 0.21 12.52 9.12
C SER A 177 -0.65 11.28 8.90
N ILE A 178 -1.36 11.22 7.77
CA ILE A 178 -2.04 10.01 7.29
C ILE A 178 -1.12 8.79 7.24
N ILE A 179 0.16 8.98 6.97
CA ILE A 179 1.15 7.89 6.94
C ILE A 179 1.25 7.23 8.32
N TYR A 180 1.31 8.03 9.38
CA TYR A 180 1.35 7.50 10.74
C TYR A 180 0.05 6.79 11.09
N GLN A 181 -1.11 7.37 10.73
CA GLN A 181 -2.42 6.79 11.03
C GLN A 181 -2.64 5.44 10.31
N VAL A 182 -2.23 5.34 9.04
CA VAL A 182 -2.25 4.07 8.29
C VAL A 182 -1.30 3.05 8.90
N LEU A 183 -0.08 3.44 9.24
CA LEU A 183 0.90 2.58 9.90
C LEU A 183 0.37 2.05 11.25
N GLU A 184 -0.19 2.94 12.07
CA GLU A 184 -0.76 2.61 13.36
C GLU A 184 -1.94 1.63 13.20
N SER A 185 -2.84 1.85 12.25
CA SER A 185 -3.98 0.96 12.02
C SER A 185 -3.55 -0.45 11.63
N TRP A 186 -2.49 -0.60 10.81
CA TRP A 186 -1.92 -1.90 10.48
C TRP A 186 -1.36 -2.60 11.72
N ILE A 187 -0.55 -1.89 12.52
CA ILE A 187 0.02 -2.45 13.75
C ILE A 187 -1.09 -2.88 14.72
N LEU A 188 -2.10 -2.03 14.92
CA LEU A 188 -3.22 -2.32 15.82
C LEU A 188 -4.04 -3.52 15.35
N SER A 189 -4.33 -3.62 14.04
CA SER A 189 -5.08 -4.76 13.48
C SER A 189 -4.35 -6.09 13.65
N ILE A 190 -3.03 -6.12 13.38
CA ILE A 190 -2.22 -7.34 13.51
C ILE A 190 -1.96 -7.70 14.97
N LYS A 191 -1.82 -6.71 15.86
CA LYS A 191 -1.70 -6.95 17.29
C LYS A 191 -2.93 -7.69 17.85
N GLY A 192 -4.08 -7.57 17.18
CA GLY A 192 -5.33 -8.17 17.62
C GLY A 192 -5.88 -7.47 18.86
N GLU A 193 -6.74 -8.13 19.64
CA GLU A 193 -7.58 -7.53 20.68
C GLU A 193 -8.71 -6.67 20.09
N SER A 194 -9.94 -6.87 20.59
CA SER A 194 -11.13 -6.19 20.05
C SER A 194 -11.00 -4.67 20.03
N ASP A 195 -10.35 -4.07 21.03
CA ASP A 195 -10.16 -2.62 21.11
C ASP A 195 -9.19 -2.11 20.03
N ASN A 196 -8.07 -2.80 19.79
CA ASN A 196 -7.12 -2.37 18.75
C ASN A 196 -7.72 -2.53 17.35
N ILE A 197 -8.41 -3.64 17.09
CA ILE A 197 -9.09 -3.87 15.81
C ILE A 197 -10.20 -2.84 15.61
N SER A 198 -10.96 -2.49 16.67
CA SER A 198 -11.99 -1.44 16.60
C SER A 198 -11.38 -0.07 16.31
N ASN A 199 -10.25 0.28 16.93
CA ASN A 199 -9.55 1.53 16.65
C ASN A 199 -9.10 1.61 15.17
N ALA A 200 -8.53 0.51 14.64
CA ALA A 200 -8.19 0.43 13.22
C ALA A 200 -9.44 0.54 12.34
N TYR A 201 -10.54 -0.11 12.71
CA TYR A 201 -11.82 -0.04 11.99
C TYR A 201 -12.34 1.40 11.92
N TYR A 202 -12.41 2.11 13.06
CA TYR A 202 -12.93 3.49 13.11
C TYR A 202 -12.12 4.46 12.26
N PHE A 203 -10.80 4.27 12.20
CA PHE A 203 -9.96 5.06 11.30
C PHE A 203 -10.40 4.91 9.83
N TYR A 204 -10.57 3.68 9.35
CA TYR A 204 -11.00 3.46 7.97
C TYR A 204 -12.47 3.85 7.72
N ASP A 205 -13.34 3.72 8.72
CA ASP A 205 -14.74 4.15 8.65
C ASP A 205 -14.85 5.68 8.55
N GLU A 206 -14.02 6.42 9.29
CA GLU A 206 -13.91 7.87 9.17
C GLU A 206 -13.45 8.27 7.76
N LEU A 207 -12.48 7.55 7.18
CA LEU A 207 -12.03 7.83 5.81
C LEU A 207 -13.14 7.71 4.77
N LEU A 208 -14.14 6.83 4.96
CA LEU A 208 -15.31 6.72 4.08
C LEU A 208 -16.22 7.95 4.09
N SER A 209 -16.10 8.82 5.09
CA SER A 209 -16.80 10.12 5.11
C SER A 209 -16.23 11.11 4.08
N SER A 210 -15.07 10.81 3.50
CA SER A 210 -14.53 11.56 2.36
C SER A 210 -15.38 11.36 1.12
N ASP A 211 -15.31 12.31 0.20
CA ASP A 211 -15.94 12.18 -1.11
C ASP A 211 -15.12 11.23 -2.01
N PHE A 212 -15.79 10.25 -2.64
CA PHE A 212 -15.20 9.28 -3.56
C PHE A 212 -15.92 9.22 -4.92
N GLU A 213 -16.74 10.22 -5.28
CA GLU A 213 -17.55 10.17 -6.52
C GLU A 213 -16.71 9.82 -7.76
N ASP A 214 -15.50 10.36 -7.87
CA ASP A 214 -14.57 10.10 -8.98
C ASP A 214 -13.47 9.06 -8.68
N ASP A 215 -13.51 8.41 -7.52
CA ASP A 215 -12.46 7.48 -7.06
C ASP A 215 -13.02 6.13 -6.56
N PRO A 216 -13.60 5.32 -7.46
CA PRO A 216 -14.14 4.00 -7.09
C PRO A 216 -13.05 3.05 -6.55
N GLN A 217 -11.79 3.20 -6.98
CA GLN A 217 -10.66 2.44 -6.47
C GLN A 217 -10.39 2.72 -4.98
N GLY A 218 -10.35 4.00 -4.59
CA GLY A 218 -10.13 4.39 -3.20
C GLY A 218 -11.22 3.86 -2.28
N LYS A 219 -12.49 4.05 -2.69
CA LYS A 219 -13.64 3.54 -1.94
C LYS A 219 -13.63 2.02 -1.83
N PHE A 220 -13.30 1.32 -2.92
CA PHE A 220 -13.15 -0.13 -2.94
C PHE A 220 -12.10 -0.61 -1.94
N ARG A 221 -10.92 0.02 -1.93
CA ARG A 221 -9.81 -0.36 -1.03
C ARG A 221 -10.20 -0.20 0.44
N ILE A 222 -10.80 0.93 0.81
CA ILE A 222 -11.22 1.18 2.19
C ILE A 222 -12.31 0.20 2.62
N LEU A 223 -13.33 -0.02 1.80
CA LEU A 223 -14.38 -1.01 2.09
C LEU A 223 -13.82 -2.42 2.24
N ASN A 224 -12.83 -2.81 1.42
CA ASN A 224 -12.22 -4.13 1.52
C ASN A 224 -11.41 -4.29 2.83
N VAL A 225 -10.73 -3.23 3.28
CA VAL A 225 -10.06 -3.22 4.59
C VAL A 225 -11.08 -3.33 5.72
N LEU A 226 -12.15 -2.53 5.69
CA LEU A 226 -13.22 -2.61 6.67
C LEU A 226 -13.82 -4.02 6.70
N PHE A 227 -14.08 -4.62 5.54
CA PHE A 227 -14.57 -5.99 5.44
C PHE A 227 -13.63 -6.96 6.17
N ALA A 228 -12.32 -6.90 5.92
CA ALA A 228 -11.34 -7.74 6.62
C ALA A 228 -11.34 -7.52 8.14
N LEU A 229 -11.38 -6.27 8.61
CA LEU A 229 -11.43 -5.94 10.04
C LEU A 229 -12.74 -6.43 10.70
N THR A 230 -13.87 -6.29 10.01
CA THR A 230 -15.17 -6.79 10.48
C THR A 230 -15.18 -8.32 10.61
N LEU A 231 -14.50 -9.03 9.70
CA LEU A 231 -14.29 -10.48 9.84
C LEU A 231 -13.47 -10.81 11.09
N GLN A 232 -12.40 -10.06 11.38
CA GLN A 232 -11.60 -10.25 12.60
C GLN A 232 -12.42 -10.02 13.88
N LEU A 233 -13.37 -9.10 13.85
CA LEU A 233 -14.31 -8.84 14.95
C LEU A 233 -15.44 -9.88 15.05
N ASN A 234 -15.56 -10.80 14.09
CA ASN A 234 -16.66 -11.78 13.98
C ASN A 234 -18.05 -11.15 13.80
N HIS A 235 -18.13 -9.94 13.24
CA HIS A 235 -19.37 -9.22 12.98
C HIS A 235 -19.94 -9.59 11.60
N PHE A 236 -20.38 -10.84 11.43
CA PHE A 236 -20.72 -11.38 10.11
C PHE A 236 -21.89 -10.67 9.37
N PRO A 237 -22.97 -10.23 10.05
CA PRO A 237 -24.02 -9.45 9.39
C PRO A 237 -23.49 -8.15 8.78
N GLU A 238 -22.66 -7.42 9.51
CA GLU A 238 -22.02 -6.18 9.07
C GLU A 238 -21.03 -6.45 7.93
N ALA A 239 -20.28 -7.55 8.01
CA ALA A 239 -19.39 -7.98 6.93
C ALA A 239 -20.18 -8.26 5.64
N LYS A 240 -21.38 -8.84 5.74
CA LYS A 240 -22.26 -9.07 4.59
C LYS A 240 -22.72 -7.75 3.95
N GLU A 241 -23.06 -6.75 4.75
CA GLU A 241 -23.44 -5.43 4.24
C GLU A 241 -22.27 -4.72 3.54
N LEU A 242 -21.06 -4.78 4.10
CA LEU A 242 -19.86 -4.26 3.43
C LEU A 242 -19.61 -4.97 2.10
N LEU A 243 -19.77 -6.29 2.04
CA LEU A 243 -19.63 -7.05 0.80
C LEU A 243 -20.66 -6.64 -0.26
N ASN A 244 -21.90 -6.37 0.15
CA ASN A 244 -22.94 -5.86 -0.74
C ASN A 244 -22.56 -4.47 -1.29
N GLN A 245 -22.03 -3.58 -0.45
CA GLN A 245 -21.55 -2.26 -0.86
C GLN A 245 -20.39 -2.36 -1.86
N ILE A 246 -19.40 -3.22 -1.59
CA ILE A 246 -18.26 -3.47 -2.50
C ILE A 246 -18.77 -3.97 -3.86
N THR A 247 -19.69 -4.94 -3.85
CA THR A 247 -20.27 -5.49 -5.08
C THR A 247 -21.03 -4.43 -5.87
N ALA A 248 -21.76 -3.55 -5.19
CA ALA A 248 -22.52 -2.47 -5.81
C ALA A 248 -21.64 -1.40 -6.50
N LEU A 249 -20.36 -1.28 -6.11
CA LEU A 249 -19.41 -0.40 -6.81
C LEU A 249 -19.09 -0.88 -8.23
N GLY A 250 -19.21 -2.19 -8.51
CA GLY A 250 -18.88 -2.76 -9.81
C GLY A 250 -17.41 -2.58 -10.23
N TYR A 251 -16.51 -2.31 -9.28
CA TYR A 251 -15.09 -2.06 -9.56
C TYR A 251 -14.35 -3.38 -9.85
N LEU A 252 -13.70 -3.46 -11.01
CA LEU A 252 -12.99 -4.66 -11.49
C LEU A 252 -11.45 -4.44 -11.64
N GLY A 253 -10.89 -3.38 -11.03
CA GLY A 253 -9.46 -3.06 -11.12
C GLY A 253 -8.57 -3.79 -10.10
N ASN A 254 -7.45 -3.17 -9.76
CA ASN A 254 -6.46 -3.71 -8.83
C ASN A 254 -7.06 -3.97 -7.43
N GLY A 255 -6.73 -5.11 -6.82
CA GLY A 255 -7.18 -5.51 -5.47
C GLY A 255 -8.34 -6.51 -5.44
N ASN A 256 -8.83 -6.96 -6.59
CA ASN A 256 -9.87 -7.98 -6.64
C ASN A 256 -9.43 -9.35 -6.11
N ALA A 257 -8.15 -9.71 -6.27
CA ALA A 257 -7.61 -10.93 -5.68
C ALA A 257 -7.69 -10.91 -4.13
N ASP A 258 -7.35 -9.77 -3.50
CA ASP A 258 -7.48 -9.58 -2.06
C ASP A 258 -8.94 -9.76 -1.60
N LEU A 259 -9.89 -9.19 -2.35
CA LEU A 259 -11.32 -9.36 -2.07
C LEU A 259 -11.76 -10.82 -2.18
N LEU A 260 -11.31 -11.54 -3.22
CA LEU A 260 -11.60 -12.97 -3.39
C LEU A 260 -11.08 -13.79 -2.21
N ALA A 261 -9.88 -13.49 -1.71
CA ALA A 261 -9.32 -14.13 -0.52
C ALA A 261 -10.15 -13.83 0.74
N ASN A 262 -10.60 -12.59 0.92
CA ASN A 262 -11.48 -12.21 2.02
C ASN A 262 -12.85 -12.91 1.91
N GLN A 263 -13.41 -13.04 0.70
CA GLN A 263 -14.65 -13.77 0.44
C GLN A 263 -14.52 -15.27 0.73
N ILE A 264 -13.38 -15.89 0.41
CA ILE A 264 -13.10 -17.30 0.76
C ILE A 264 -13.16 -17.48 2.27
N THR A 265 -12.50 -16.60 3.02
CA THR A 265 -12.54 -16.61 4.49
C THR A 265 -13.96 -16.44 5.02
N PHE A 266 -14.70 -15.45 4.51
CA PHE A 266 -16.09 -15.21 4.89
C PHE A 266 -17.00 -16.40 4.59
N ASP A 267 -16.84 -17.07 3.45
CA ASP A 267 -17.66 -18.22 3.07
C ASP A 267 -17.38 -19.45 3.95
N TYR A 268 -16.13 -19.67 4.38
CA TYR A 268 -15.83 -20.66 5.42
C TYR A 268 -16.53 -20.35 6.74
N LEU A 269 -16.48 -19.09 7.18
CA LEU A 269 -17.02 -18.67 8.47
C LEU A 269 -18.56 -18.66 8.52
N THR A 270 -19.23 -18.42 7.39
CA THR A 270 -20.69 -18.24 7.35
C THR A 270 -21.45 -19.37 6.66
N ASN A 271 -20.85 -20.04 5.67
CA ASN A 271 -21.50 -21.05 4.83
C ASN A 271 -20.80 -22.42 4.87
N GLY A 272 -19.83 -22.62 5.76
CA GLY A 272 -19.06 -23.86 5.84
C GLY A 272 -18.24 -24.16 4.59
N GLY A 273 -17.92 -23.14 3.78
CA GLY A 273 -17.09 -23.25 2.59
C GLY A 273 -17.80 -23.74 1.32
N ALA A 274 -19.14 -23.62 1.27
CA ALA A 274 -19.94 -24.07 0.13
C ALA A 274 -19.51 -23.51 -1.23
N ASN A 275 -19.01 -22.27 -1.27
CA ASN A 275 -18.61 -21.56 -2.50
C ASN A 275 -17.09 -21.48 -2.68
N VAL A 276 -16.30 -21.88 -1.68
CA VAL A 276 -14.83 -21.74 -1.70
C VAL A 276 -14.19 -22.36 -2.93
N GLY A 277 -14.67 -23.51 -3.39
CA GLY A 277 -14.13 -24.16 -4.60
C GLY A 277 -14.27 -23.31 -5.87
N SER A 278 -15.32 -22.50 -5.98
CA SER A 278 -15.51 -21.55 -7.09
C SER A 278 -14.62 -20.32 -6.92
N LEU A 279 -14.57 -19.77 -5.70
CA LEU A 279 -13.77 -18.59 -5.38
C LEU A 279 -12.27 -18.85 -5.55
N LEU A 280 -11.77 -20.02 -5.11
CA LEU A 280 -10.37 -20.42 -5.33
C LEU A 280 -10.03 -20.51 -6.81
N LYS A 281 -10.93 -21.06 -7.65
CA LYS A 281 -10.72 -21.10 -9.10
C LYS A 281 -10.60 -19.69 -9.70
N GLN A 282 -11.42 -18.75 -9.23
CA GLN A 282 -11.33 -17.34 -9.66
C GLN A 282 -10.02 -16.71 -9.19
N LEU A 283 -9.59 -16.99 -7.96
CA LEU A 283 -8.33 -16.49 -7.42
C LEU A 283 -7.13 -17.02 -8.21
N TYR A 284 -7.08 -18.33 -8.50
CA TYR A 284 -6.06 -18.93 -9.35
C TYR A 284 -5.99 -18.28 -10.74
N ALA A 285 -7.14 -17.91 -11.32
CA ALA A 285 -7.19 -17.26 -12.62
C ALA A 285 -6.78 -15.77 -12.57
N THR A 286 -7.03 -15.10 -11.45
CA THR A 286 -6.77 -13.66 -11.28
C THR A 286 -5.33 -13.40 -10.87
N GLU A 287 -4.86 -14.11 -9.85
CA GLU A 287 -3.54 -13.92 -9.27
C GLU A 287 -3.02 -15.27 -8.72
N PRO A 288 -2.33 -16.08 -9.55
CA PRO A 288 -1.92 -17.44 -9.18
C PRO A 288 -0.88 -17.47 -8.06
N ASP A 289 -0.13 -16.37 -7.87
CA ASP A 289 0.90 -16.22 -6.84
C ASP A 289 0.37 -15.52 -5.57
N HIS A 290 -0.95 -15.32 -5.45
CA HIS A 290 -1.54 -14.67 -4.27
C HIS A 290 -1.19 -15.44 -2.98
N GLN A 291 -0.84 -14.73 -1.90
CA GLN A 291 -0.32 -15.34 -0.67
C GLN A 291 -1.22 -16.46 -0.10
N LEU A 292 -2.54 -16.28 -0.13
CA LEU A 292 -3.50 -17.34 0.26
C LEU A 292 -3.28 -18.67 -0.48
N LEU A 293 -2.99 -18.62 -1.78
CA LEU A 293 -2.76 -19.81 -2.59
C LEU A 293 -1.41 -20.46 -2.28
N VAL A 294 -0.38 -19.64 -2.06
CA VAL A 294 0.94 -20.09 -1.61
C VAL A 294 0.83 -20.83 -0.28
N ASP A 295 0.15 -20.23 0.69
CA ASP A 295 -0.07 -20.82 2.01
C ASP A 295 -0.91 -22.10 1.92
N LEU A 296 -1.99 -22.08 1.14
CA LEU A 296 -2.85 -23.24 0.93
C LEU A 296 -2.06 -24.42 0.34
N LYS A 297 -1.19 -24.15 -0.62
CA LYS A 297 -0.31 -25.16 -1.20
C LYS A 297 0.67 -25.72 -0.15
N ASP A 298 1.36 -24.86 0.59
CA ASP A 298 2.29 -25.28 1.65
C ASP A 298 1.60 -26.15 2.71
N LYS A 299 0.39 -25.77 3.16
CA LYS A 299 -0.35 -26.57 4.14
C LYS A 299 -0.80 -27.92 3.58
N ASN A 300 -1.25 -27.96 2.33
CA ASN A 300 -1.65 -29.22 1.69
C ASN A 300 -0.47 -30.17 1.49
N ASP A 301 0.69 -29.65 1.07
CA ASP A 301 1.91 -30.45 0.91
C ASP A 301 2.34 -31.05 2.26
N LYS A 302 2.38 -30.23 3.33
CA LYS A 302 2.65 -30.71 4.70
C LYS A 302 1.65 -31.76 5.18
N PHE A 303 0.36 -31.59 4.86
CA PHE A 303 -0.66 -32.59 5.21
C PHE A 303 -0.43 -33.91 4.46
N ASN A 304 -0.13 -33.86 3.17
CA ASN A 304 0.17 -35.03 2.36
C ASN A 304 1.39 -35.80 2.89
N ASP A 305 2.45 -35.09 3.30
CA ASP A 305 3.64 -35.69 3.92
C ASP A 305 3.30 -36.42 5.23
N ILE A 306 2.43 -35.83 6.05
CA ILE A 306 1.93 -36.46 7.27
C ILE A 306 1.14 -37.73 6.93
N VAL A 307 0.20 -37.65 5.98
CA VAL A 307 -0.61 -38.81 5.57
C VAL A 307 0.28 -39.94 5.05
N ALA A 308 1.24 -39.64 4.18
CA ALA A 308 2.18 -40.62 3.63
C ALA A 308 3.00 -41.32 4.73
N LYS A 309 3.42 -40.58 5.77
CA LYS A 309 4.14 -41.12 6.92
C LYS A 309 3.32 -42.15 7.72
N TYR A 310 2.00 -41.97 7.82
CA TYR A 310 1.12 -42.84 8.60
C TYR A 310 0.37 -43.90 7.78
N GLN A 311 0.44 -43.86 6.45
CA GLN A 311 -0.11 -44.89 5.56
C GLN A 311 0.83 -46.09 5.35
N LEU A 312 2.12 -45.96 5.68
CA LEU A 312 3.12 -47.04 5.59
C LEU A 312 3.12 -47.98 6.81
N ALA A 313 1.95 -48.23 7.41
CA ALA A 313 1.74 -49.21 8.49
C ALA A 313 0.73 -50.29 8.09
#